data_AF-A0A963LVX3-F1
#
_entry.id   AF-A0A963LVX3-F1
#
_cell.length_a   1.000
_cell.length_b   1.000
_cell.length_c   1.000
_cell.angle_alpha   90.00
_cell.angle_beta   90.00
_cell.angle_gamma   90.00
#
_symmetry.space_group_name_H-M   'P 1'
#
loop_
_entity.id
_entity.type
_entity.pdbx_description
1 polymer ?
#
loop_
_entity_poly.entity_id
_entity_poly.type
_entity_poly.pdbx_seq_one_letter_code
_entity_poly.pdbx_strand_id
1 'polypeptide(L)'
;FRATAEARKRPLQIAEAMVDADVAIRGLIDKGKLLTLTTDEALKYKVADHRAETLEEALEKAGLAGAEVRRLQVNWAEELVRMLTHPVVSSILITVAMLGIIIELRTPGFGVPGALGLTSLGLILWGHWLVQLAGWE
;
A
#
# COMPACT_ATOMS: atom_id res chain seq x y z
N PHE A 1 6.14 17.98 -3.51
CA PHE A 1 5.37 17.98 -4.77
C PHE A 1 5.61 19.21 -5.64
N ARG A 2 5.52 20.43 -5.10
CA ARG A 2 5.82 21.67 -5.85
C ARG A 2 7.21 21.70 -6.51
N ALA A 3 8.26 21.32 -5.77
CA ALA A 3 9.63 21.25 -6.30
C ALA A 3 9.81 20.25 -7.46
N THR A 4 9.13 19.10 -7.39
CA THR A 4 9.15 18.08 -8.47
C THR A 4 8.46 18.58 -9.73
N ALA A 5 7.32 19.28 -9.57
CA ALA A 5 6.60 19.89 -10.67
C ALA A 5 7.43 20.97 -11.37
N GLU A 6 8.15 21.78 -10.59
CA GLU A 6 9.06 22.81 -11.11
C GLU A 6 10.20 22.21 -11.94
N ALA A 7 10.89 21.19 -11.39
CA ALA A 7 11.98 20.50 -12.06
C ALA A 7 11.54 19.85 -13.38
N ARG A 8 10.28 19.37 -13.45
CA ARG A 8 9.69 18.73 -14.63
C ARG A 8 8.92 19.70 -15.54
N LYS A 9 8.96 21.02 -15.27
CA LYS A 9 8.24 22.06 -16.02
C LYS A 9 6.73 21.81 -16.13
N ARG A 10 6.13 21.27 -15.06
CA ARG A 10 4.69 20.98 -14.94
C ARG A 10 3.93 22.15 -14.31
N PRO A 11 2.61 22.24 -14.50
CA PRO A 11 1.80 23.30 -13.88
C PRO A 11 1.84 23.19 -12.35
N LEU A 12 2.50 24.15 -11.71
CA LEU A 12 2.75 24.14 -10.26
C LEU A 12 1.47 24.09 -9.45
N GLN A 13 0.52 24.99 -9.76
CA GLN A 13 -0.73 25.12 -8.99
C GLN A 13 -1.56 23.84 -9.03
N ILE A 14 -1.60 23.18 -10.18
CA ILE A 14 -2.35 21.93 -10.36
C ILE A 14 -1.70 20.82 -9.53
N ALA A 15 -0.37 20.69 -9.58
CA ALA A 15 0.35 19.71 -8.77
C ALA A 15 0.26 19.98 -7.26
N GLU A 16 0.13 21.25 -6.86
CA GLU A 16 -0.06 21.67 -5.46
C GLU A 16 -1.47 21.29 -4.97
N ALA A 17 -2.51 21.57 -5.76
CA ALA A 17 -3.89 21.22 -5.42
C ALA A 17 -4.16 19.70 -5.33
N MET A 18 -3.27 18.86 -5.89
CA MET A 18 -3.35 17.40 -5.76
C MET A 18 -2.89 16.89 -4.37
N VAL A 19 -2.18 17.71 -3.61
CA VAL A 19 -1.57 17.31 -2.31
C VAL A 19 -1.97 18.26 -1.17
N ASP A 20 -2.32 19.49 -1.49
CA ASP A 20 -2.81 20.48 -0.53
C ASP A 20 -4.26 20.85 -0.85
N ALA A 21 -5.16 20.55 0.07
CA ALA A 21 -6.59 20.83 -0.05
C ALA A 21 -6.92 22.32 0.13
N ASP A 22 -6.01 23.14 0.68
CA ASP A 22 -6.23 24.57 0.87
C ASP A 22 -6.01 25.37 -0.43
N VAL A 23 -5.41 24.74 -1.45
CA VAL A 23 -5.15 25.34 -2.75
C VAL A 23 -6.37 25.18 -3.65
N ALA A 24 -7.04 26.30 -3.92
CA ALA A 24 -8.15 26.37 -4.86
C ALA A 24 -7.72 26.91 -6.22
N ILE A 25 -8.22 26.28 -7.28
CA ILE A 25 -8.02 26.71 -8.67
C ILE A 25 -9.39 27.03 -9.26
N ARG A 26 -9.59 28.29 -9.63
CA ARG A 26 -10.87 28.79 -10.12
C ARG A 26 -11.30 28.00 -11.37
N GLY A 27 -12.44 27.33 -11.29
CA GLY A 27 -13.00 26.52 -12.39
C GLY A 27 -12.46 25.09 -12.47
N LEU A 28 -11.66 24.64 -11.49
CA LEU A 28 -11.15 23.28 -11.41
C LEU A 28 -11.40 22.65 -10.03
N ILE A 29 -11.11 23.36 -8.94
CA ILE A 29 -11.37 22.87 -7.57
C ILE A 29 -11.55 23.98 -6.54
N ASP A 30 -12.50 23.75 -5.62
CA ASP A 30 -12.77 24.59 -4.45
C ASP A 30 -11.89 24.21 -3.25
N LYS A 31 -11.70 25.15 -2.32
CA LYS A 31 -10.94 24.89 -1.07
C LYS A 31 -11.56 23.75 -0.25
N GLY A 32 -10.70 22.95 0.35
CA GLY A 32 -11.05 21.82 1.23
C GLY A 32 -11.19 20.47 0.51
N LYS A 33 -10.86 20.40 -0.79
CA LYS A 33 -10.87 19.14 -1.56
C LYS A 33 -9.55 18.97 -2.30
N LEU A 34 -9.10 17.72 -2.42
CA LEU A 34 -7.92 17.38 -3.23
C LEU A 34 -8.31 17.24 -4.70
N LEU A 35 -7.46 17.77 -5.57
CA LEU A 35 -7.65 17.68 -7.01
C LEU A 35 -7.34 16.27 -7.49
N THR A 36 -8.30 15.68 -8.20
CA THR A 36 -8.10 14.45 -8.95
C THR A 36 -8.45 14.74 -10.40
N LEU A 37 -7.63 14.23 -11.32
CA LEU A 37 -7.80 14.42 -12.75
C LEU A 37 -7.94 13.05 -13.40
N THR A 38 -8.86 12.95 -14.36
CA THR A 38 -8.90 11.82 -15.29
C THR A 38 -7.70 11.86 -16.25
N THR A 39 -7.41 10.76 -16.93
CA THR A 39 -6.29 10.69 -17.89
C THR A 39 -6.40 11.77 -18.97
N ASP A 40 -7.60 12.02 -19.50
CA ASP A 40 -7.82 13.00 -20.56
C ASP A 40 -7.68 14.45 -20.03
N GLU A 41 -8.12 14.72 -18.80
CA GLU A 41 -7.88 16.01 -18.14
C GLU A 41 -6.41 16.23 -17.83
N ALA A 42 -5.69 15.20 -17.38
CA ALA A 42 -4.26 15.28 -17.11
C ALA A 42 -3.45 15.61 -18.38
N LEU A 43 -3.85 15.09 -19.54
CA LEU A 43 -3.27 15.47 -20.83
C LEU A 43 -3.60 16.92 -21.20
N LYS A 44 -4.87 17.33 -21.06
CA LYS A 44 -5.34 18.69 -21.36
C LYS A 44 -4.58 19.74 -20.53
N TYR A 45 -4.40 19.47 -19.25
CA TYR A 45 -3.68 20.35 -18.32
C TYR A 45 -2.16 20.13 -18.34
N LYS A 46 -1.62 19.30 -19.24
CA LYS A 46 -0.17 19.01 -19.38
C LYS A 46 0.49 18.46 -18.12
N VAL A 47 -0.31 17.81 -17.27
CA VAL A 47 0.17 17.04 -16.10
C VAL A 47 0.75 15.71 -16.56
N ALA A 48 0.16 15.09 -17.60
CA ALA A 48 0.67 13.91 -18.29
C ALA A 48 1.16 14.25 -19.70
N ASP A 49 2.16 13.53 -20.21
CA ASP A 49 2.65 13.68 -21.60
C ASP A 49 1.88 12.81 -22.58
N HIS A 50 1.62 11.57 -22.18
CA HIS A 50 1.13 10.51 -23.05
C HIS A 50 0.16 9.61 -22.29
N ARG A 51 -0.77 9.04 -23.05
CA ARG A 51 -1.62 7.93 -22.61
C ARG A 51 -1.12 6.66 -23.28
N ALA A 52 -1.12 5.56 -22.54
CA ALA A 52 -0.76 4.23 -23.02
C ALA A 52 -1.69 3.21 -22.35
N GLU A 53 -2.11 2.21 -23.11
CA GLU A 53 -3.00 1.14 -22.64
C GLU A 53 -2.21 -0.09 -22.17
N THR A 54 -0.94 -0.22 -22.57
CA THR A 54 -0.03 -1.28 -22.14
C THR A 54 1.29 -0.75 -21.60
N LEU A 55 1.99 -1.57 -20.80
CA LEU A 55 3.31 -1.23 -20.28
C LEU A 55 4.33 -1.03 -21.41
N GLU A 56 4.26 -1.88 -22.44
CA GLU A 56 5.12 -1.81 -23.61
C GLU A 56 4.92 -0.47 -24.34
N GLU A 57 3.68 -0.07 -24.58
CA GLU A 57 3.36 1.23 -25.22
C GLU A 57 3.81 2.41 -24.35
N ALA A 58 3.69 2.29 -23.01
CA ALA A 58 4.17 3.31 -22.09
C ALA A 58 5.70 3.46 -22.14
N LEU A 59 6.44 2.35 -22.22
CA LEU A 59 7.89 2.34 -22.33
C LEU A 59 8.36 2.94 -23.66
N GLU A 60 7.70 2.60 -24.77
CA GLU A 60 8.00 3.19 -26.07
C GLU A 60 7.82 4.71 -26.07
N LYS A 61 6.66 5.18 -25.58
CA LYS A 61 6.35 6.62 -25.50
C LYS A 61 7.24 7.36 -24.51
N ALA A 62 7.77 6.69 -23.49
CA ALA A 62 8.75 7.24 -22.56
C ALA A 62 10.20 7.26 -23.11
N GLY A 63 10.44 6.75 -24.32
CA GLY A 63 11.79 6.63 -24.90
C GLY A 63 12.62 5.51 -24.28
N LEU A 64 11.97 4.54 -23.62
CA LEU A 64 12.56 3.38 -22.97
C LEU A 64 12.26 2.08 -23.74
N ALA A 65 12.09 2.18 -25.05
CA ALA A 65 11.86 1.03 -25.92
C ALA A 65 13.00 0.00 -25.78
N GLY A 66 12.66 -1.23 -25.41
CA GLY A 66 13.63 -2.31 -25.19
C GLY A 66 14.38 -2.25 -23.85
N ALA A 67 13.97 -1.41 -22.90
CA ALA A 67 14.53 -1.42 -21.56
C ALA A 67 14.30 -2.76 -20.85
N GLU A 68 15.27 -3.18 -20.03
CA GLU A 68 15.14 -4.38 -19.21
C GLU A 68 14.07 -4.16 -18.14
N VAL A 69 12.91 -4.80 -18.29
CA VAL A 69 11.83 -4.73 -17.30
C VAL A 69 12.09 -5.76 -16.19
N ARG A 70 12.63 -5.30 -15.07
CA ARG A 70 12.77 -6.11 -13.86
C ARG A 70 11.49 -6.07 -13.05
N ARG A 71 10.75 -7.18 -13.04
CA ARG A 71 9.56 -7.34 -12.19
C ARG A 71 10.00 -7.86 -10.82
N LEU A 72 9.73 -7.08 -9.78
CA LEU A 72 9.83 -7.58 -8.40
C LEU A 72 8.80 -8.70 -8.23
N GLN A 73 9.29 -9.90 -7.96
CA GLN A 73 8.43 -11.02 -7.60
C GLN A 73 8.20 -11.01 -6.10
N VAL A 74 6.97 -11.30 -5.71
CA VAL A 74 6.59 -11.47 -4.30
C VAL A 74 7.43 -12.61 -3.73
N ASN A 75 8.12 -12.35 -2.63
CA ASN A 75 8.90 -13.38 -1.93
C ASN A 75 7.96 -14.28 -1.12
N TRP A 76 8.36 -15.54 -0.86
CA TRP A 76 7.58 -16.46 -0.01
C TRP A 76 7.31 -15.88 1.38
N ALA A 77 8.24 -15.09 1.91
CA ALA A 77 8.09 -14.42 3.19
C ALA A 77 7.01 -13.32 3.14
N GLU A 78 6.92 -12.59 2.04
CA GLU A 78 5.88 -11.57 1.83
C GLU A 78 4.50 -12.22 1.67
N GLU A 79 4.41 -13.33 0.94
CA GLU A 79 3.17 -14.12 0.81
C GLU A 79 2.68 -14.63 2.18
N LEU A 80 3.59 -15.13 3.02
CA LEU A 80 3.30 -15.57 4.38
C LEU A 80 2.80 -14.41 5.25
N VAL A 81 3.47 -13.26 5.19
CA VAL A 81 3.08 -12.06 5.94
C VAL A 81 1.72 -11.54 5.47
N ARG A 82 1.47 -11.50 4.16
CA ARG A 82 0.18 -11.13 3.57
C ARG A 82 -0.93 -12.08 4.00
N MET A 83 -0.63 -13.37 4.14
CA MET A 83 -1.57 -14.38 4.64
C MET A 83 -1.85 -14.17 6.15
N LEU A 84 -0.83 -13.99 6.98
CA LEU A 84 -0.99 -13.79 8.43
C LEU A 84 -1.74 -12.50 8.76
N THR A 85 -1.55 -11.44 7.97
CA THR A 85 -2.24 -10.17 8.13
C THR A 85 -3.60 -10.10 7.43
N HIS A 86 -3.98 -11.15 6.70
CA HIS A 86 -5.30 -11.22 6.08
C HIS A 86 -6.40 -11.19 7.17
N PRO A 87 -7.43 -10.32 7.07
CA PRO A 87 -8.40 -10.09 8.14
C PRO A 87 -9.04 -11.38 8.68
N VAL A 88 -9.35 -12.32 7.79
CA VAL A 88 -9.95 -13.61 8.15
C VAL A 88 -8.97 -14.51 8.90
N VAL A 89 -7.73 -14.62 8.44
CA VAL A 89 -6.71 -15.49 9.05
C VAL A 89 -6.30 -14.94 10.41
N SER A 90 -6.06 -13.63 10.48
CA SER A 90 -5.76 -12.94 11.73
C SER A 90 -6.90 -13.11 12.76
N SER A 91 -8.15 -12.98 12.35
CA SER A 91 -9.31 -13.19 13.23
C SER A 91 -9.37 -14.62 13.80
N ILE A 92 -9.09 -15.64 12.97
CA ILE A 92 -9.05 -17.04 13.41
C ILE A 92 -7.89 -17.26 14.39
N LEU A 93 -6.69 -16.78 14.05
CA LEU A 93 -5.51 -16.91 14.92
C LEU A 93 -5.73 -16.22 16.27
N ILE A 94 -6.36 -15.04 16.30
CA ILE A 94 -6.68 -14.33 17.55
C ILE A 94 -7.69 -15.13 18.36
N THR A 95 -8.70 -15.71 17.71
CA THR A 95 -9.70 -16.54 18.39
C THR A 95 -9.06 -17.78 18.99
N VAL A 96 -8.20 -18.48 18.25
CA VAL A 96 -7.46 -19.65 18.74
C VAL A 96 -6.49 -19.26 19.85
N ALA A 97 -5.79 -18.13 19.72
CA ALA A 97 -4.92 -17.58 20.75
C ALA A 97 -5.68 -17.36 22.06
N MET A 98 -6.79 -16.64 21.99
CA MET A 98 -7.64 -16.32 23.14
C MET A 98 -8.24 -17.56 23.78
N LEU A 99 -8.84 -18.46 22.99
CA LEU A 99 -9.45 -19.68 23.51
C LEU A 99 -8.41 -20.64 24.10
N GLY A 100 -7.25 -20.80 23.45
CA GLY A 100 -6.16 -21.64 23.94
C GLY A 100 -5.63 -21.17 25.29
N ILE A 101 -5.42 -19.86 25.44
CA ILE A 101 -4.99 -19.25 26.70
C ILE A 101 -6.08 -19.37 27.78
N ILE A 102 -7.35 -19.12 27.44
CA ILE A 102 -8.46 -19.21 28.41
C ILE A 102 -8.62 -20.64 28.93
N ILE A 103 -8.58 -21.65 28.05
CA ILE A 103 -8.75 -23.06 28.43
C ILE A 103 -7.62 -23.50 29.37
N GLU A 104 -6.39 -23.10 29.05
CA GLU A 104 -5.19 -23.36 29.86
C GLU A 104 -5.29 -22.71 31.25
N LEU A 105 -5.74 -21.44 31.34
CA LEU A 105 -5.91 -20.77 32.63
C LEU A 105 -7.00 -21.40 33.51
N ARG A 106 -8.00 -22.06 32.90
CA ARG A 106 -9.11 -22.72 33.61
C ARG A 106 -8.82 -24.15 34.00
N THR A 107 -7.86 -24.79 33.34
CA THR A 107 -7.51 -26.20 33.56
C THR A 107 -6.06 -26.26 34.05
N PRO A 108 -5.81 -26.55 35.33
CA PRO A 108 -4.44 -26.58 35.81
C PRO A 108 -3.64 -27.70 35.14
N GLY A 109 -2.73 -27.32 34.24
CA GLY A 109 -1.75 -28.19 33.59
C GLY A 109 -1.42 -27.72 32.17
N PHE A 110 -0.14 -27.39 31.91
CA PHE A 110 0.35 -26.97 30.59
C PHE A 110 0.03 -28.01 29.54
N GLY A 111 -0.99 -27.71 28.72
CA GLY A 111 -1.53 -28.61 27.73
C GLY A 111 -1.31 -28.13 26.29
N VAL A 112 -1.81 -28.95 25.36
CA VAL A 112 -1.94 -28.61 23.94
C VAL A 112 -2.67 -27.27 23.70
N PRO A 113 -3.71 -26.89 24.46
CA PRO A 113 -4.41 -25.61 24.27
C PRO A 113 -3.52 -24.38 24.54
N GLY A 114 -2.72 -24.40 25.61
CA GLY A 114 -1.80 -23.31 25.96
C GLY A 114 -0.70 -23.12 24.92
N ALA A 115 -0.11 -24.22 24.43
CA ALA A 115 0.92 -24.18 23.38
C ALA A 115 0.37 -23.64 22.06
N LEU A 116 -0.83 -24.08 21.64
CA LEU A 116 -1.51 -23.53 20.45
C LEU A 116 -1.86 -22.05 20.61
N GLY A 117 -2.25 -21.65 21.83
CA GLY A 117 -2.57 -20.26 22.13
C GLY A 117 -1.36 -19.33 22.01
N LEU A 118 -0.25 -19.71 22.66
CA LEU A 118 1.03 -18.98 22.64
C LEU A 118 1.64 -18.92 21.24
N THR A 119 1.63 -20.03 20.49
CA THR A 119 2.17 -20.06 19.12
C THR A 119 1.36 -19.18 18.17
N SER A 120 0.02 -19.23 18.25
CA SER A 120 -0.86 -18.36 17.45
C SER A 120 -0.63 -16.88 17.78
N LEU A 121 -0.50 -16.54 19.05
CA LEU A 121 -0.20 -15.18 19.49
C LEU A 121 1.19 -14.72 19.02
N GLY A 122 2.20 -15.58 19.12
CA GLY A 122 3.54 -15.32 18.61
C GLY A 122 3.56 -15.06 17.10
N LEU A 123 2.83 -15.86 16.32
CA LEU A 123 2.72 -15.68 14.87
C LEU A 123 2.06 -14.35 14.48
N ILE A 124 1.02 -13.93 15.20
CA ILE A 124 0.36 -12.63 14.97
C ILE A 124 1.32 -11.48 15.25
N LEU A 125 1.96 -11.48 16.42
CA LEU A 125 2.89 -10.40 16.80
C LEU A 125 4.09 -10.33 15.85
N TRP A 126 4.63 -11.49 15.45
CA TRP A 126 5.72 -11.59 14.50
C TRP A 126 5.33 -11.08 13.11
N GLY A 127 4.15 -11.49 12.61
CA GLY A 127 3.63 -11.05 11.31
C GLY A 127 3.41 -9.53 11.25
N HIS A 128 2.81 -8.95 12.30
CA HIS A 128 2.63 -7.49 12.37
C HIS A 128 3.96 -6.73 12.46
N TRP A 129 4.94 -7.24 13.23
CA TRP A 129 6.26 -6.63 13.33
C TRP A 129 7.00 -6.63 11.98
N LEU A 130 6.91 -7.72 11.21
CA LEU A 130 7.46 -7.81 9.85
C LEU A 130 6.81 -6.83 8.87
N VAL A 131 5.49 -6.62 8.93
CA VAL A 131 4.82 -5.62 8.09
C VAL A 131 5.35 -4.22 8.38
N GLN A 132 5.60 -3.91 9.66
CA GLN A 132 6.13 -2.61 10.06
C GLN A 132 7.52 -2.33 9.46
N LEU A 133 8.35 -3.37 9.34
CA LEU A 133 9.68 -3.31 8.70
C LEU A 133 9.58 -3.19 7.18
N ALA A 134 8.64 -3.89 6.54
CA ALA A 134 8.45 -3.83 5.10
C ALA A 134 7.95 -2.45 4.62
N GLY A 135 7.30 -1.67 5.50
CA GLY A 135 6.90 -0.28 5.19
C GLY A 135 8.03 0.75 5.24
N TRP A 136 9.28 0.33 5.50
CA TRP A 136 10.46 1.22 5.56
C TRP A 136 11.34 1.14 4.31
N GLU A 137 10.95 0.38 3.28
CA GLU A 137 11.59 0.38 1.96
C GLU A 137 10.87 1.26 0.94
#